data_AF-A0A8C7N7C1-F1
#
_entry.id   AF-A0A8C7N7C1-F1
#
_cell.length_a   1.000
_cell.length_b   1.000
_cell.length_c   1.000
_cell.angle_alpha   90.00
_cell.angle_beta   90.00
_cell.angle_gamma   90.00
#
_symmetry.space_group_name_H-M   'P 1'
#
loop_
_entity.id
_entity.type
_entity.pdbx_description
1 polymer ?
#
loop_
_entity_poly.entity_id
_entity_poly.type
_entity_poly.pdbx_seq_one_letter_code
_entity_poly.pdbx_strand_id
1 'polypeptide(L)'
;MKKFFSILTGNTLGSHEKLIHRLASKRHLTEVTSLEESDVILAFCPIVSRAGTDIEAALEQIPAGKPVILVVLHLTFDPDYTVPDSSRLVTRGDVILTVDCLFHEHRGLLKCPRNEEAILKILDRTNIQPKNDEVWELIGEEEASDAPEQENLAARTMSLEEQIRGLSPVAASALARAGIKEDIDIQELTRDDLNELLPGLEHFKLRKKISELLTQSKQDTAKPIDFILNEFREFLPAVVMKTALVPGGVLHGYVPILKDLKKQLAKALHFIQEHVELLESYNKEEPMEAEGNAVSPSADSATAGNQLSNVAVHKQSVEGASERPALGVHPKRPRSDLPTSDSSPSVPGNIQAPKEKEGKEPGSWNFFSRYVTKHLPEVKVYSQVCGKTLNTHLALMKQVEDLGLKQKETSVEDCQVIMVFCPVTSRVETDIEAAMSQVPGNTDAILVVMHHTFDRYFVTDQRSASHYKSVVEKVNVLFHDSVGLLHCQTNDIAVTLIHKALLKYNSSPYRH
;
A
#
# COMPACT_ATOMS: atom_id res chain seq x y z
N MET A 1 -5.01 -35.34 -16.87
CA MET A 1 -5.30 -33.89 -16.84
C MET A 1 -6.48 -33.72 -15.91
N LYS A 2 -6.32 -33.03 -14.77
CA LYS A 2 -7.42 -32.90 -13.80
C LYS A 2 -8.35 -31.75 -14.19
N LYS A 3 -9.65 -31.96 -14.03
CA LYS A 3 -10.69 -30.95 -14.22
C LYS A 3 -10.89 -30.15 -12.93
N PHE A 4 -11.06 -28.84 -13.02
CA PHE A 4 -11.44 -28.00 -11.89
C PHE A 4 -12.67 -27.15 -12.19
N PHE A 5 -13.53 -26.96 -11.19
CA PHE A 5 -14.65 -26.03 -11.23
C PHE A 5 -14.28 -24.78 -10.42
N SER A 6 -14.40 -23.60 -11.02
CA SER A 6 -14.08 -22.32 -10.37
C SER A 6 -15.29 -21.76 -9.62
N ILE A 7 -15.06 -21.22 -8.41
CA ILE A 7 -16.08 -20.54 -7.60
C ILE A 7 -15.54 -19.18 -7.16
N LEU A 8 -16.36 -18.14 -7.26
CA LEU A 8 -16.07 -16.80 -6.75
C LEU A 8 -16.97 -16.54 -5.55
N THR A 9 -16.39 -16.38 -4.36
CA THR A 9 -17.15 -16.09 -3.12
C THR A 9 -17.27 -14.60 -2.81
N GLY A 10 -16.85 -13.76 -3.76
CA GLY A 10 -16.86 -12.29 -3.70
C GLY A 10 -16.33 -11.67 -5.00
N ASN A 11 -16.30 -10.34 -5.08
CA ASN A 11 -15.80 -9.64 -6.27
C ASN A 11 -14.26 -9.66 -6.34
N THR A 12 -13.71 -10.29 -7.37
CA THR A 12 -12.26 -10.44 -7.59
C THR A 12 -11.71 -9.51 -8.68
N LEU A 13 -12.55 -8.63 -9.27
CA LEU A 13 -12.18 -7.67 -10.32
C LEU A 13 -11.46 -8.31 -11.53
N GLY A 14 -11.89 -9.51 -11.96
CA GLY A 14 -11.25 -10.26 -13.05
C GLY A 14 -9.87 -10.84 -12.73
N SER A 15 -9.36 -10.67 -11.50
CA SER A 15 -8.02 -11.14 -11.12
C SER A 15 -7.89 -12.67 -11.13
N HIS A 16 -8.99 -13.36 -10.85
CA HIS A 16 -9.10 -14.83 -10.92
C HIS A 16 -8.81 -15.36 -12.32
N GLU A 17 -9.30 -14.70 -13.38
CA GLU A 17 -9.13 -15.08 -14.79
C GLU A 17 -7.64 -15.18 -15.16
N LYS A 18 -6.82 -14.23 -14.66
CA LYS A 18 -5.37 -14.25 -14.87
C LYS A 18 -4.72 -15.46 -14.18
N LEU A 19 -5.19 -15.87 -13.00
CA LEU A 19 -4.67 -17.05 -12.31
C LEU A 19 -5.09 -18.34 -13.03
N ILE A 20 -6.37 -18.45 -13.39
CA ILE A 20 -6.95 -19.56 -14.17
C ILE A 20 -6.19 -19.76 -15.50
N HIS A 21 -5.96 -18.70 -16.27
CA HIS A 21 -5.20 -18.74 -17.51
C HIS A 21 -3.73 -19.20 -17.30
N ARG A 22 -3.11 -18.85 -16.16
CA ARG A 22 -1.75 -19.31 -15.81
C ARG A 22 -1.70 -20.76 -15.35
N LEU A 23 -2.77 -21.31 -14.79
CA LEU A 23 -2.90 -22.75 -14.50
C LEU A 23 -3.16 -23.55 -15.78
N ALA A 24 -4.12 -23.11 -16.61
CA ALA A 24 -4.49 -23.78 -17.85
C ALA A 24 -3.35 -23.79 -18.88
N SER A 25 -2.60 -22.69 -19.02
CA SER A 25 -1.47 -22.62 -19.97
C SER A 25 -0.33 -23.59 -19.63
N LYS A 26 -0.19 -24.02 -18.36
CA LYS A 26 0.75 -25.06 -17.92
C LYS A 26 0.23 -26.50 -18.15
N ARG A 27 -0.86 -26.69 -18.90
CA ARG A 27 -1.37 -27.96 -19.49
C ARG A 27 -1.70 -29.15 -18.57
N HIS A 28 -1.62 -29.00 -17.25
CA HIS A 28 -1.99 -30.08 -16.30
C HIS A 28 -3.47 -30.04 -15.88
N LEU A 29 -4.11 -28.88 -16.03
CA LEU A 29 -5.45 -28.56 -15.51
C LEU A 29 -6.39 -28.06 -16.61
N THR A 30 -7.67 -28.44 -16.52
CA THR A 30 -8.77 -27.99 -17.40
C THR A 30 -9.88 -27.37 -16.56
N GLU A 31 -10.33 -26.17 -16.91
CA GLU A 31 -11.54 -25.59 -16.30
C GLU A 31 -12.79 -26.26 -16.89
N VAL A 32 -13.79 -26.56 -16.05
CA VAL A 32 -15.10 -27.05 -16.48
C VAL A 32 -16.22 -26.16 -15.95
N THR A 33 -17.32 -26.11 -16.70
CA THR A 33 -18.50 -25.27 -16.41
C THR A 33 -19.49 -25.92 -15.44
N SER A 34 -19.28 -27.18 -15.06
CA SER A 34 -20.13 -27.92 -14.13
C SER A 34 -19.35 -28.44 -12.93
N LEU A 35 -19.95 -28.39 -11.74
CA LEU A 35 -19.35 -28.98 -10.54
C LEU A 35 -19.20 -30.49 -10.70
N GLU A 36 -20.18 -31.15 -11.32
CA GLU A 36 -20.25 -32.61 -11.49
C GLU A 36 -19.03 -33.18 -12.22
N GLU A 37 -18.53 -32.49 -13.24
CA GLU A 37 -17.37 -32.93 -14.03
C GLU A 37 -16.01 -32.69 -13.39
N SER A 38 -15.90 -31.86 -12.35
CA SER A 38 -14.62 -31.49 -11.75
C SER A 38 -14.01 -32.57 -10.85
N ASP A 39 -12.68 -32.65 -10.79
CA ASP A 39 -11.96 -33.44 -9.78
C ASP A 39 -11.72 -32.62 -8.49
N VAL A 40 -11.72 -31.29 -8.60
CA VAL A 40 -11.38 -30.34 -7.53
C VAL A 40 -12.14 -29.01 -7.71
N ILE A 41 -12.49 -28.35 -6.61
CA ILE A 41 -13.04 -26.99 -6.60
C ILE A 41 -11.89 -25.99 -6.44
N LEU A 42 -11.80 -24.98 -7.30
CA LEU A 42 -10.86 -23.86 -7.16
C LEU A 42 -11.65 -22.62 -6.73
N ALA A 43 -11.66 -22.34 -5.42
CA ALA A 43 -12.46 -21.28 -4.83
C ALA A 43 -11.63 -20.00 -4.61
N PHE A 44 -12.10 -18.87 -5.11
CA PHE A 44 -11.46 -17.57 -4.98
C PHE A 44 -12.17 -16.71 -3.93
N CYS A 45 -11.45 -16.43 -2.84
CA CYS A 45 -11.89 -15.63 -1.71
C CYS A 45 -11.16 -14.28 -1.70
N PRO A 46 -11.74 -13.19 -2.25
CA PRO A 46 -11.18 -11.86 -2.12
C PRO A 46 -11.36 -11.33 -0.69
N ILE A 47 -10.26 -10.89 -0.08
CA ILE A 47 -10.29 -10.20 1.21
C ILE A 47 -10.76 -8.77 0.99
N VAL A 48 -12.02 -8.51 1.33
CA VAL A 48 -12.68 -7.20 1.24
C VAL A 48 -12.74 -6.53 2.63
N SER A 49 -12.50 -7.29 3.70
CA SER A 49 -12.54 -6.76 5.07
C SER A 49 -11.49 -7.35 6.02
N ARG A 50 -11.50 -8.66 6.27
CA ARG A 50 -10.66 -9.36 7.25
C ARG A 50 -10.60 -10.83 6.89
N ALA A 51 -9.39 -11.38 6.78
CA ALA A 51 -9.14 -12.75 6.35
C ALA A 51 -10.06 -13.79 7.00
N GLY A 52 -10.19 -13.80 8.34
CA GLY A 52 -11.02 -14.77 9.04
C GLY A 52 -12.49 -14.78 8.58
N THR A 53 -13.15 -13.62 8.57
CA THR A 53 -14.57 -13.48 8.23
C THR A 53 -14.84 -13.68 6.74
N ASP A 54 -13.96 -13.18 5.87
CA ASP A 54 -14.13 -13.33 4.43
C ASP A 54 -13.88 -14.80 4.00
N ILE A 55 -12.96 -15.51 4.67
CA ILE A 55 -12.72 -16.96 4.49
C ILE A 55 -13.87 -17.79 5.06
N GLU A 56 -14.38 -17.46 6.25
CA GLU A 56 -15.53 -18.15 6.87
C GLU A 56 -16.77 -18.08 5.95
N ALA A 57 -17.12 -16.87 5.50
CA ALA A 57 -18.20 -16.66 4.53
C ALA A 57 -17.93 -17.30 3.15
N ALA A 58 -16.66 -17.48 2.76
CA ALA A 58 -16.30 -18.24 1.56
C ALA A 58 -16.53 -19.75 1.75
N LEU A 59 -16.13 -20.30 2.90
CA LEU A 59 -16.28 -21.72 3.24
C LEU A 59 -17.74 -22.15 3.42
N GLU A 60 -18.66 -21.23 3.73
CA GLU A 60 -20.10 -21.46 3.69
C GLU A 60 -20.67 -21.53 2.26
N GLN A 61 -20.13 -20.75 1.32
CA GLN A 61 -20.58 -20.70 -0.07
C GLN A 61 -20.07 -21.87 -0.95
N ILE A 62 -18.95 -22.48 -0.57
CA ILE A 62 -18.33 -23.57 -1.32
C ILE A 62 -19.10 -24.88 -1.07
N PRO A 63 -19.60 -25.59 -2.08
CA PRO A 63 -20.32 -26.85 -1.88
C PRO A 63 -19.41 -27.93 -1.28
N ALA A 64 -20.02 -28.88 -0.57
CA ALA A 64 -19.32 -30.02 0.03
C ALA A 64 -19.21 -31.20 -0.95
N GLY A 65 -18.30 -32.15 -0.67
CA GLY A 65 -18.23 -33.44 -1.35
C GLY A 65 -17.20 -33.55 -2.48
N LYS A 66 -16.41 -32.50 -2.74
CA LYS A 66 -15.20 -32.55 -3.58
C LYS A 66 -14.05 -31.80 -2.90
N PRO A 67 -12.78 -32.19 -3.13
CA PRO A 67 -11.64 -31.47 -2.57
C PRO A 67 -11.63 -30.01 -3.00
N VAL A 68 -11.26 -29.12 -2.08
CA VAL A 68 -11.23 -27.67 -2.30
C VAL A 68 -9.79 -27.16 -2.26
N ILE A 69 -9.44 -26.32 -3.23
CA ILE A 69 -8.25 -25.45 -3.20
C ILE A 69 -8.76 -24.02 -2.99
N LEU A 70 -8.42 -23.42 -1.85
CA LEU A 70 -8.81 -22.06 -1.51
C LEU A 70 -7.71 -21.07 -1.91
N VAL A 71 -8.03 -20.17 -2.83
CA VAL A 71 -7.17 -19.07 -3.27
C VAL A 71 -7.64 -17.80 -2.57
N VAL A 72 -6.87 -17.36 -1.58
CA VAL A 72 -7.15 -16.12 -0.84
C VAL A 72 -6.49 -14.96 -1.58
N LEU A 73 -7.29 -13.99 -2.02
CA LEU A 73 -6.86 -12.83 -2.80
C LEU A 73 -6.81 -11.60 -1.91
N HIS A 74 -5.60 -11.14 -1.56
CA HIS A 74 -5.35 -9.96 -0.74
C HIS A 74 -5.17 -8.72 -1.62
N LEU A 75 -5.94 -7.66 -1.36
CA LEU A 75 -5.88 -6.41 -2.11
C LEU A 75 -4.66 -5.57 -1.67
N THR A 76 -3.68 -5.40 -2.56
CA THR A 76 -2.50 -4.56 -2.34
C THR A 76 -1.87 -4.11 -3.66
N PHE A 77 -1.22 -2.94 -3.68
CA PHE A 77 -0.39 -2.49 -4.81
C PHE A 77 1.06 -3.00 -4.72
N ASP A 78 1.51 -3.35 -3.52
CA ASP A 78 2.87 -3.77 -3.18
C ASP A 78 3.10 -5.25 -3.53
N PRO A 79 4.06 -5.59 -4.42
CA PRO A 79 4.35 -6.97 -4.79
C PRO A 79 5.02 -7.79 -3.68
N ASP A 80 5.70 -7.12 -2.73
CA ASP A 80 6.47 -7.76 -1.65
C ASP A 80 5.69 -7.79 -0.32
N TYR A 81 4.41 -7.41 -0.36
CA TYR A 81 3.52 -7.33 0.79
C TYR A 81 3.40 -8.67 1.53
N THR A 82 3.81 -8.65 2.80
CA THR A 82 3.81 -9.85 3.65
C THR A 82 2.44 -10.07 4.29
N VAL A 83 1.64 -10.93 3.67
CA VAL A 83 0.37 -11.40 4.24
C VAL A 83 0.57 -12.61 5.18
N PRO A 84 -0.19 -12.69 6.28
CA PRO A 84 -0.26 -13.89 7.12
C PRO A 84 -0.69 -15.12 6.32
N ASP A 85 -0.24 -16.29 6.77
CA ASP A 85 -0.61 -17.60 6.25
C ASP A 85 -2.09 -17.91 6.57
N SER A 86 -2.94 -17.85 5.55
CA SER A 86 -4.40 -18.01 5.71
C SER A 86 -4.85 -19.44 5.96
N SER A 87 -3.99 -20.46 5.79
CA SER A 87 -4.36 -21.86 6.06
C SER A 87 -4.76 -22.07 7.52
N ARG A 88 -4.22 -21.25 8.44
CA ARG A 88 -4.52 -21.21 9.88
C ARG A 88 -5.96 -20.83 10.22
N LEU A 89 -6.68 -20.26 9.25
CA LEU A 89 -8.07 -19.82 9.39
C LEU A 89 -9.06 -20.86 8.81
N VAL A 90 -8.55 -21.94 8.22
CA VAL A 90 -9.36 -22.98 7.55
C VAL A 90 -9.45 -24.23 8.42
N THR A 91 -10.67 -24.55 8.85
CA THR A 91 -10.97 -25.75 9.66
C THR A 91 -11.70 -26.84 8.87
N ARG A 92 -12.11 -26.57 7.61
CA ARG A 92 -12.87 -27.50 6.76
C ARG A 92 -11.94 -28.56 6.17
N GLY A 93 -12.10 -29.81 6.62
CA GLY A 93 -11.19 -30.92 6.29
C GLY A 93 -11.15 -31.39 4.83
N ASP A 94 -12.05 -30.89 3.97
CA ASP A 94 -12.02 -31.10 2.52
C ASP A 94 -11.25 -30.01 1.76
N VAL A 95 -10.78 -28.94 2.44
CA VAL A 95 -9.83 -27.98 1.88
C VAL A 95 -8.42 -28.58 1.92
N ILE A 96 -7.97 -29.09 0.78
CA ILE A 96 -6.70 -29.82 0.65
C ILE A 96 -5.48 -28.91 0.46
N LEU A 97 -5.70 -27.62 0.18
CA LEU A 97 -4.69 -26.58 0.05
C LEU A 97 -5.33 -25.19 0.23
N THR A 98 -4.62 -24.29 0.91
CA THR A 98 -4.88 -22.85 0.90
C THR A 98 -3.64 -22.14 0.35
N VAL A 99 -3.82 -21.14 -0.51
CA VAL A 99 -2.73 -20.28 -0.98
C VAL A 99 -3.12 -18.81 -0.92
N ASP A 100 -2.16 -17.98 -0.51
CA ASP A 100 -2.30 -16.52 -0.42
C ASP A 100 -1.72 -15.84 -1.67
N CYS A 101 -2.55 -15.09 -2.37
CA CYS A 101 -2.19 -14.35 -3.58
C CYS A 101 -2.45 -12.84 -3.43
N LEU A 102 -1.60 -12.02 -4.05
CA LEU A 102 -1.71 -10.56 -4.06
C LEU A 102 -2.34 -10.06 -5.37
N PHE A 103 -3.29 -9.13 -5.30
CA PHE A 103 -3.91 -8.50 -6.47
C PHE A 103 -4.17 -7.00 -6.25
N HIS A 104 -4.27 -6.24 -7.33
CA HIS A 104 -4.64 -4.82 -7.31
C HIS A 104 -5.73 -4.52 -8.32
N GLU A 105 -6.69 -3.65 -8.00
CA GLU A 105 -7.87 -3.36 -8.83
C GLU A 105 -7.55 -3.09 -10.31
N HIS A 106 -6.53 -2.27 -10.59
CA HIS A 106 -6.15 -1.89 -11.95
C HIS A 106 -5.09 -2.82 -12.60
N ARG A 107 -4.40 -3.67 -11.82
CA ARG A 107 -3.35 -4.58 -12.34
C ARG A 107 -3.84 -6.04 -12.44
N GLY A 108 -4.92 -6.38 -11.74
CA GLY A 108 -5.31 -7.76 -11.46
C GLY A 108 -4.31 -8.45 -10.54
N LEU A 109 -4.18 -9.78 -10.69
CA LEU A 109 -3.14 -10.59 -10.04
C LEU A 109 -1.74 -9.99 -10.27
N LEU A 110 -0.98 -9.75 -9.20
CA LEU A 110 0.38 -9.18 -9.30
C LEU A 110 1.39 -10.19 -9.86
N LYS A 111 2.48 -9.68 -10.44
CA LYS A 111 3.70 -10.46 -10.74
C LYS A 111 4.65 -10.35 -9.54
N CYS A 112 4.64 -11.34 -8.66
CA CYS A 112 5.54 -11.39 -7.49
C CYS A 112 5.85 -12.85 -7.10
N PRO A 113 6.92 -13.11 -6.33
CA PRO A 113 7.34 -14.47 -5.96
C PRO A 113 6.22 -15.28 -5.27
N ARG A 114 5.46 -14.65 -4.37
CA ARG A 114 4.33 -15.28 -3.66
C ARG A 114 3.25 -15.82 -4.61
N ASN A 115 2.90 -15.06 -5.64
CA ASN A 115 1.91 -15.49 -6.64
C ASN A 115 2.44 -16.61 -7.55
N GLU A 116 3.76 -16.64 -7.79
CA GLU A 116 4.40 -17.72 -8.54
C GLU A 116 4.45 -19.02 -7.72
N GLU A 117 4.84 -18.92 -6.45
CA GLU A 117 4.84 -20.02 -5.48
C GLU A 117 3.42 -20.58 -5.27
N ALA A 118 2.41 -19.72 -5.14
CA ALA A 118 1.01 -20.14 -5.05
C ALA A 118 0.57 -20.97 -6.27
N ILE A 119 0.90 -20.53 -7.49
CA ILE A 119 0.62 -21.26 -8.73
C ILE A 119 1.36 -22.62 -8.76
N LEU A 120 2.62 -22.67 -8.31
CA LEU A 120 3.38 -23.92 -8.22
C LEU A 120 2.75 -24.89 -7.20
N LYS A 121 2.34 -24.40 -6.01
CA LYS A 121 1.64 -25.22 -4.99
C LYS A 121 0.32 -25.79 -5.49
N ILE A 122 -0.48 -25.04 -6.26
CA ILE A 122 -1.71 -25.55 -6.87
C ILE A 122 -1.40 -26.70 -7.86
N LEU A 123 -0.37 -26.54 -8.69
CA LEU A 123 0.02 -27.54 -9.70
C LEU A 123 0.58 -28.81 -9.06
N ASP A 124 1.47 -28.68 -8.07
CA ASP A 124 2.01 -29.81 -7.32
C ASP A 124 0.90 -30.59 -6.60
N ARG A 125 0.04 -29.90 -5.85
CA ARG A 125 -1.07 -30.54 -5.14
C ARG A 125 -2.04 -31.27 -6.07
N THR A 126 -2.18 -30.79 -7.32
CA THR A 126 -3.03 -31.45 -8.32
C THR A 126 -2.35 -32.63 -9.01
N ASN A 127 -1.04 -32.82 -8.91
CA ASN A 127 -0.35 -34.04 -9.38
C ASN A 127 -0.46 -35.24 -8.41
N ILE A 128 -0.89 -35.05 -7.17
CA ILE A 128 -1.00 -36.13 -6.18
C ILE A 128 -2.08 -37.16 -6.58
N GLN A 129 -1.68 -38.44 -6.65
CA GLN A 129 -2.55 -39.62 -6.74
C GLN A 129 -3.13 -39.98 -5.37
N PRO A 130 -4.29 -40.66 -5.27
CA PRO A 130 -4.72 -41.26 -4.01
C PRO A 130 -3.67 -42.27 -3.53
N LYS A 131 -3.45 -42.33 -2.21
CA LYS A 131 -2.60 -43.36 -1.61
C LYS A 131 -3.22 -44.75 -1.80
N ASN A 132 -2.53 -45.59 -2.57
CA ASN A 132 -2.47 -47.01 -2.27
C ASN A 132 -1.15 -47.25 -1.54
N ASP A 133 -1.19 -47.68 -0.29
CA ASP A 133 0.01 -48.00 0.49
C ASP A 133 0.48 -49.44 0.13
N GLU A 134 1.22 -49.61 -0.97
CA GLU A 134 1.99 -50.83 -1.28
C GLU A 134 3.04 -50.57 -2.39
N VAL A 135 4.07 -51.42 -2.48
CA VAL A 135 5.21 -51.37 -3.44
C VAL A 135 6.15 -50.15 -3.30
N TRP A 136 7.04 -50.22 -2.30
CA TRP A 136 8.26 -49.38 -2.18
C TRP A 136 9.53 -50.17 -2.52
N GLU A 137 9.50 -50.97 -3.59
CA GLU A 137 10.67 -51.71 -4.07
C GLU A 137 10.55 -51.99 -5.58
N LEU A 138 11.68 -52.17 -6.27
CA LEU A 138 11.80 -52.51 -7.70
C LEU A 138 11.29 -51.46 -8.72
N ILE A 139 12.03 -50.34 -8.86
CA ILE A 139 12.81 -49.98 -10.07
C ILE A 139 13.88 -48.99 -9.58
N GLY A 140 15.16 -49.33 -9.76
CA GLY A 140 16.25 -48.60 -9.09
C GLY A 140 17.64 -48.85 -9.69
N GLU A 141 17.74 -48.90 -11.01
CA GLU A 141 18.99 -48.78 -11.78
C GLU A 141 18.66 -48.48 -13.26
N GLU A 142 19.59 -47.84 -13.97
CA GLU A 142 19.52 -47.36 -15.38
C GLU A 142 18.43 -46.29 -15.73
N GLU A 143 18.75 -45.16 -16.36
CA GLU A 143 20.04 -44.44 -16.45
C GLU A 143 19.81 -42.93 -16.69
N ALA A 144 20.89 -42.15 -16.80
CA ALA A 144 20.88 -40.69 -16.71
C ALA A 144 20.33 -39.93 -17.93
N SER A 145 19.57 -38.85 -17.68
CA SER A 145 20.02 -37.47 -18.00
C SER A 145 18.97 -36.40 -17.65
N ASP A 146 19.26 -35.55 -16.65
CA ASP A 146 18.78 -34.16 -16.63
C ASP A 146 19.47 -33.35 -15.51
N ALA A 147 20.36 -32.43 -15.89
CA ALA A 147 21.00 -31.47 -14.97
C ALA A 147 21.57 -30.24 -15.70
N PRO A 148 20.76 -29.16 -15.87
CA PRO A 148 21.34 -27.83 -16.15
C PRO A 148 20.77 -26.68 -15.31
N GLU A 149 19.59 -26.80 -14.69
CA GLU A 149 18.89 -25.63 -14.12
C GLU A 149 19.24 -25.33 -12.65
N GLN A 150 19.49 -26.33 -11.81
CA GLN A 150 19.81 -26.10 -10.38
C GLN A 150 21.24 -25.58 -10.15
N GLU A 151 22.23 -26.02 -10.93
CA GLU A 151 23.61 -25.50 -10.87
C GLU A 151 23.67 -24.02 -11.29
N ASN A 152 22.86 -23.64 -12.29
CA ASN A 152 22.79 -22.28 -12.82
C ASN A 152 22.25 -21.26 -11.81
N LEU A 153 21.34 -21.66 -10.91
CA LEU A 153 20.81 -20.77 -9.88
C LEU A 153 21.84 -20.47 -8.77
N ALA A 154 22.68 -21.46 -8.42
CA ALA A 154 23.81 -21.25 -7.51
C ALA A 154 24.91 -20.40 -8.15
N ALA A 155 25.27 -20.68 -9.40
CA ALA A 155 26.25 -19.88 -10.16
C ALA A 155 25.81 -18.42 -10.38
N ARG A 156 24.49 -18.13 -10.30
CA ARG A 156 23.92 -16.77 -10.35
C ARG A 156 23.93 -16.02 -9.02
N THR A 157 24.33 -16.64 -7.92
CA THR A 157 24.35 -16.02 -6.58
C THR A 157 25.73 -15.99 -5.91
N MET A 158 26.71 -16.76 -6.41
CA MET A 158 28.12 -16.70 -5.98
C MET A 158 28.87 -15.55 -6.66
N SER A 159 29.79 -14.90 -5.93
CA SER A 159 30.66 -13.85 -6.48
C SER A 159 31.64 -14.41 -7.53
N LEU A 160 32.21 -13.55 -8.37
CA LEU A 160 33.27 -13.96 -9.30
C LEU A 160 34.52 -14.43 -8.56
N GLU A 161 34.83 -13.81 -7.41
CA GLU A 161 35.90 -14.27 -6.53
C GLU A 161 35.63 -15.70 -6.00
N GLU A 162 34.41 -16.02 -5.58
CA GLU A 162 34.00 -17.38 -5.17
C GLU A 162 34.03 -18.38 -6.32
N GLN A 163 33.55 -17.99 -7.51
CA GLN A 163 33.59 -18.85 -8.69
C GLN A 163 35.04 -19.14 -9.13
N ILE A 164 35.93 -18.14 -9.08
CA ILE A 164 37.37 -18.32 -9.36
C ILE A 164 38.04 -19.16 -8.27
N ARG A 165 37.67 -19.00 -7.00
CA ARG A 165 38.10 -19.85 -5.88
C ARG A 165 37.70 -21.31 -6.09
N GLY A 166 36.49 -21.56 -6.57
CA GLY A 166 36.00 -22.89 -6.97
C GLY A 166 36.74 -23.48 -8.18
N LEU A 167 37.14 -22.65 -9.15
CA LEU A 167 37.97 -23.07 -10.28
C LEU A 167 39.43 -23.38 -9.87
N SER A 168 39.99 -22.61 -8.93
CA SER A 168 41.32 -22.85 -8.36
C SER A 168 41.58 -21.99 -7.11
N PRO A 169 41.91 -22.58 -5.94
CA PRO A 169 42.32 -21.80 -4.77
C PRO A 169 43.64 -21.05 -4.99
N VAL A 170 44.47 -21.49 -5.95
CA VAL A 170 45.70 -20.78 -6.35
C VAL A 170 45.37 -19.47 -7.09
N ALA A 171 44.28 -19.44 -7.88
CA ALA A 171 43.83 -18.23 -8.56
C ALA A 171 43.27 -17.19 -7.58
N ALA A 172 42.39 -17.60 -6.66
CA ALA A 172 41.91 -16.72 -5.59
C ALA A 172 43.07 -16.20 -4.72
N SER A 173 44.05 -17.05 -4.38
CA SER A 173 45.26 -16.65 -3.65
C SER A 173 46.13 -15.66 -4.43
N ALA A 174 46.16 -15.72 -5.77
CA ALA A 174 46.87 -14.76 -6.61
C ALA A 174 46.17 -13.40 -6.66
N LEU A 175 44.84 -13.39 -6.84
CA LEU A 175 44.01 -12.17 -6.80
C LEU A 175 44.14 -11.45 -5.45
N ALA A 176 43.98 -12.17 -4.34
CA ALA A 176 44.11 -11.62 -3.00
C ALA A 176 45.52 -11.05 -2.73
N ARG A 177 46.58 -11.68 -3.27
CA ARG A 177 47.97 -11.18 -3.20
C ARG A 177 48.22 -9.95 -4.08
N ALA A 178 47.50 -9.80 -5.18
CA ALA A 178 47.53 -8.60 -6.02
C ALA A 178 46.67 -7.45 -5.46
N GLY A 179 45.93 -7.68 -4.37
CA GLY A 179 45.00 -6.71 -3.78
C GLY A 179 43.64 -6.62 -4.48
N ILE A 180 43.40 -7.46 -5.49
CA ILE A 180 42.16 -7.51 -6.27
C ILE A 180 41.11 -8.25 -5.44
N LYS A 181 40.03 -7.54 -5.08
CA LYS A 181 39.03 -8.01 -4.11
C LYS A 181 37.58 -7.82 -4.55
N GLU A 182 37.29 -6.81 -5.37
CA GLU A 182 35.92 -6.56 -5.83
C GLU A 182 35.66 -7.29 -7.16
N ASP A 183 34.46 -7.83 -7.33
CA ASP A 183 34.01 -8.46 -8.59
C ASP A 183 34.09 -7.50 -9.80
N ILE A 184 34.11 -6.19 -9.56
CA ILE A 184 34.32 -5.16 -10.59
C ILE A 184 35.77 -5.20 -11.09
N ASP A 185 36.76 -5.16 -10.19
CA ASP A 185 38.18 -5.28 -10.52
C ASP A 185 38.46 -6.61 -11.24
N ILE A 186 37.84 -7.70 -10.77
CA ILE A 186 37.93 -9.03 -11.36
C ILE A 186 37.35 -9.05 -12.77
N GLN A 187 36.26 -8.32 -13.04
CA GLN A 187 35.77 -8.14 -14.42
C GLN A 187 36.77 -7.38 -15.28
N GLU A 188 37.43 -6.32 -14.81
CA GLU A 188 38.31 -5.51 -15.66
C GLU A 188 39.59 -6.23 -16.13
N LEU A 189 40.01 -7.30 -15.44
CA LEU A 189 41.15 -8.16 -15.80
C LEU A 189 41.22 -8.49 -17.30
N THR A 190 42.38 -8.18 -17.89
CA THR A 190 42.73 -8.54 -19.27
C THR A 190 43.42 -9.91 -19.34
N ARG A 191 43.63 -10.38 -20.57
CA ARG A 191 44.41 -11.59 -20.85
C ARG A 191 45.84 -11.49 -20.31
N ASP A 192 46.43 -10.31 -20.26
CA ASP A 192 47.84 -10.14 -19.89
C ASP A 192 48.01 -9.99 -18.38
N ASP A 193 47.06 -9.34 -17.68
CA ASP A 193 46.97 -9.39 -16.21
C ASP A 193 46.82 -10.84 -15.73
N LEU A 194 45.99 -11.64 -16.41
CA LEU A 194 45.87 -13.08 -16.12
C LEU A 194 47.20 -13.84 -16.37
N ASN A 195 48.03 -13.42 -17.33
CA ASN A 195 49.36 -14.03 -17.55
C ASN A 195 50.36 -13.65 -16.45
N GLU A 196 50.25 -12.45 -15.85
CA GLU A 196 51.10 -11.99 -14.75
C GLU A 196 50.67 -12.58 -13.39
N LEU A 197 49.35 -12.64 -13.12
CA LEU A 197 48.77 -13.24 -11.91
C LEU A 197 48.99 -14.76 -11.85
N LEU A 198 48.93 -15.44 -13.00
CA LEU A 198 49.05 -16.89 -13.13
C LEU A 198 50.10 -17.23 -14.21
N PRO A 199 51.41 -17.05 -13.94
CA PRO A 199 52.46 -17.30 -14.90
C PRO A 199 52.60 -18.79 -15.27
N GLY A 200 53.50 -19.09 -16.21
CA GLY A 200 53.78 -20.46 -16.64
C GLY A 200 52.81 -21.04 -17.68
N LEU A 201 53.09 -22.28 -18.09
CA LEU A 201 52.32 -23.03 -19.09
C LEU A 201 51.28 -23.94 -18.41
N GLU A 202 51.59 -24.43 -17.22
CA GLU A 202 50.74 -25.19 -16.29
C GLU A 202 49.38 -24.52 -16.04
N HIS A 203 49.34 -23.19 -15.98
CA HIS A 203 48.12 -22.42 -15.76
C HIS A 203 47.38 -22.03 -17.04
N PHE A 204 47.86 -22.40 -18.25
CA PHE A 204 47.22 -22.04 -19.52
C PHE A 204 45.72 -22.42 -19.59
N LYS A 205 45.37 -23.64 -19.17
CA LYS A 205 43.97 -24.11 -19.13
C LYS A 205 43.12 -23.34 -18.11
N LEU A 206 43.72 -22.90 -17.00
CA LEU A 206 43.06 -22.14 -15.94
C LEU A 206 42.82 -20.68 -16.38
N ARG A 207 43.83 -20.03 -16.95
CA ARG A 207 43.70 -18.68 -17.55
C ARG A 207 42.61 -18.64 -18.61
N LYS A 208 42.51 -19.68 -19.46
CA LYS A 208 41.43 -19.82 -20.43
C LYS A 208 40.04 -19.89 -19.75
N LYS A 209 39.84 -20.80 -18.77
CA LYS A 209 38.56 -20.92 -18.05
C LYS A 209 38.14 -19.63 -17.36
N ILE A 210 39.08 -18.93 -16.70
CA ILE A 210 38.81 -17.64 -16.06
C ILE A 210 38.43 -16.60 -17.12
N SER A 211 39.16 -16.50 -18.23
CA SER A 211 38.82 -15.57 -19.32
C SER A 211 37.44 -15.86 -19.95
N GLU A 212 37.02 -17.12 -20.03
CA GLU A 212 35.67 -17.49 -20.50
C GLU A 212 34.59 -17.04 -19.50
N LEU A 213 34.83 -17.24 -18.19
CA LEU A 213 33.95 -16.81 -17.10
C LEU A 213 33.81 -15.27 -17.05
N LEU A 214 34.91 -14.52 -17.16
CA LEU A 214 34.88 -13.05 -17.22
C LEU A 214 34.13 -12.53 -18.46
N THR A 215 34.21 -13.24 -19.58
CA THR A 215 33.47 -12.89 -20.80
C THR A 215 31.96 -13.14 -20.64
N GLN A 216 31.58 -14.27 -20.03
CA GLN A 216 30.18 -14.59 -19.72
C GLN A 216 29.59 -13.57 -18.73
N SER A 217 30.30 -13.26 -17.65
CA SER A 217 29.91 -12.26 -16.66
C SER A 217 29.64 -10.90 -17.30
N LYS A 218 30.57 -10.36 -18.10
CA LYS A 218 30.38 -9.11 -18.86
C LYS A 218 29.15 -9.16 -19.77
N GLN A 219 28.88 -10.29 -20.40
CA GLN A 219 27.71 -10.48 -21.26
C GLN A 219 26.40 -10.53 -20.48
N ASP A 220 26.43 -10.96 -19.22
CA ASP A 220 25.29 -10.91 -18.30
C ASP A 220 25.10 -9.52 -17.67
N THR A 221 26.18 -8.76 -17.38
CA THR A 221 26.11 -7.35 -16.93
C THR A 221 25.56 -6.41 -18.01
N ALA A 222 25.75 -6.74 -19.30
CA ALA A 222 25.19 -5.97 -20.42
C ALA A 222 23.67 -6.11 -20.58
N LYS A 223 23.10 -7.30 -20.27
CA LYS A 223 21.66 -7.58 -20.45
C LYS A 223 20.74 -6.64 -19.65
N PRO A 224 21.02 -6.30 -18.36
CA PRO A 224 20.29 -5.27 -17.63
C PRO A 224 20.23 -3.91 -18.33
N ILE A 225 21.30 -3.48 -19.02
CA ILE A 225 21.33 -2.16 -19.67
C ILE A 225 20.40 -2.14 -20.89
N ASP A 226 20.46 -3.16 -21.74
CA ASP A 226 19.52 -3.31 -22.86
C ASP A 226 18.08 -3.57 -22.40
N PHE A 227 17.88 -4.26 -21.27
CA PHE A 227 16.56 -4.43 -20.66
C PHE A 227 15.98 -3.08 -20.21
N ILE A 228 16.73 -2.29 -19.43
CA ILE A 228 16.32 -0.96 -18.97
C ILE A 228 16.07 -0.02 -20.16
N LEU A 229 16.90 -0.07 -21.21
CA LEU A 229 16.70 0.71 -22.43
C LEU A 229 15.45 0.28 -23.22
N ASN A 230 15.07 -1.00 -23.18
CA ASN A 230 13.83 -1.47 -23.79
C ASN A 230 12.59 -1.12 -22.93
N GLU A 231 12.68 -1.19 -21.61
CA GLU A 231 11.63 -0.72 -20.69
C GLU A 231 11.36 0.78 -20.91
N PHE A 232 12.40 1.61 -21.02
CA PHE A 232 12.24 3.03 -21.41
C PHE A 232 11.62 3.23 -22.80
N ARG A 233 11.71 2.26 -23.73
CA ARG A 233 11.03 2.32 -25.05
C ARG A 233 9.54 1.97 -25.00
N GLU A 234 9.09 1.25 -23.98
CA GLU A 234 7.65 1.03 -23.76
C GLU A 234 6.95 2.31 -23.29
N PHE A 235 7.63 3.14 -22.49
CA PHE A 235 7.09 4.39 -21.97
C PHE A 235 7.38 5.64 -22.83
N LEU A 236 8.45 5.65 -23.63
CA LEU A 236 8.84 6.79 -24.46
C LEU A 236 8.91 6.41 -25.96
N PRO A 237 8.13 7.06 -26.84
CA PRO A 237 8.25 6.85 -28.28
C PRO A 237 9.68 7.05 -28.78
N ALA A 238 10.14 6.20 -29.71
CA ALA A 238 11.55 6.17 -30.15
C ALA A 238 12.09 7.52 -30.70
N VAL A 239 11.21 8.42 -31.14
CA VAL A 239 11.54 9.80 -31.52
C VAL A 239 11.94 10.65 -30.31
N VAL A 240 11.21 10.51 -29.20
CA VAL A 240 11.49 11.19 -27.91
C VAL A 240 12.73 10.61 -27.24
N MET A 241 12.96 9.29 -27.35
CA MET A 241 14.15 8.67 -26.73
C MET A 241 15.47 9.29 -27.24
N LYS A 242 15.52 9.68 -28.53
CA LYS A 242 16.68 10.37 -29.13
C LYS A 242 16.90 11.80 -28.60
N THR A 243 15.86 12.47 -28.12
CA THR A 243 15.95 13.82 -27.53
C THR A 243 15.91 13.82 -25.99
N ALA A 244 15.63 12.66 -25.37
CA ALA A 244 15.64 12.50 -23.92
C ALA A 244 17.05 12.29 -23.34
N LEU A 245 17.97 11.71 -24.12
CA LEU A 245 19.34 11.33 -23.71
C LEU A 245 20.42 12.40 -24.01
N VAL A 246 20.03 13.58 -24.51
CA VAL A 246 20.97 14.71 -24.71
C VAL A 246 21.10 15.56 -23.44
N PRO A 247 22.17 16.38 -23.28
CA PRO A 247 22.25 17.35 -22.18
C PRO A 247 21.03 18.28 -22.18
N GLY A 248 20.35 18.38 -21.04
CA GLY A 248 19.08 19.12 -20.91
C GLY A 248 17.82 18.38 -21.40
N GLY A 249 17.94 17.16 -21.93
CA GLY A 249 16.81 16.29 -22.27
C GLY A 249 16.07 15.75 -21.04
N VAL A 250 14.89 15.16 -21.23
CA VAL A 250 13.99 14.74 -20.13
C VAL A 250 14.66 13.80 -19.12
N LEU A 251 15.52 12.88 -19.56
CA LEU A 251 16.22 11.94 -18.67
C LEU A 251 17.49 12.55 -18.03
N HIS A 252 17.95 13.72 -18.46
CA HIS A 252 19.06 14.43 -17.84
C HIS A 252 18.75 14.81 -16.37
N GLY A 253 17.48 15.12 -16.07
CA GLY A 253 17.01 15.37 -14.71
C GLY A 253 16.96 14.11 -13.81
N TYR A 254 17.06 12.91 -14.38
CA TYR A 254 17.01 11.64 -13.65
C TYR A 254 18.38 11.25 -13.08
N VAL A 255 19.48 11.64 -13.73
CA VAL A 255 20.86 11.32 -13.29
C VAL A 255 21.19 11.85 -11.89
N PRO A 256 20.83 13.09 -11.48
CA PRO A 256 20.98 13.55 -10.10
C PRO A 256 20.19 12.69 -9.09
N ILE A 257 18.97 12.29 -9.43
CA ILE A 257 18.09 11.49 -8.56
C ILE A 257 18.69 10.10 -8.32
N LEU A 258 19.13 9.42 -9.38
CA LEU A 258 19.83 8.13 -9.29
C LEU A 258 21.15 8.22 -8.50
N LYS A 259 21.88 9.34 -8.60
CA LYS A 259 23.09 9.58 -7.82
C LYS A 259 22.80 9.76 -6.33
N ASP A 260 21.72 10.46 -5.96
CA ASP A 260 21.35 10.58 -4.55
C ASP A 260 20.77 9.27 -4.00
N LEU A 261 19.95 8.54 -4.76
CA LEU A 261 19.50 7.19 -4.41
C LEU A 261 20.68 6.23 -4.16
N LYS A 262 21.71 6.21 -5.04
CA LYS A 262 22.94 5.43 -4.81
C LYS A 262 23.64 5.85 -3.50
N LYS A 263 23.67 7.15 -3.18
CA LYS A 263 24.27 7.69 -1.95
C LYS A 263 23.45 7.35 -0.69
N GLN A 264 22.12 7.30 -0.79
CA GLN A 264 21.24 6.86 0.30
C GLN A 264 21.40 5.35 0.55
N LEU A 265 21.40 4.53 -0.50
CA LEU A 265 21.61 3.08 -0.39
C LEU A 265 22.99 2.74 0.19
N ALA A 266 24.06 3.43 -0.24
CA ALA A 266 25.40 3.24 0.33
C ALA A 266 25.46 3.54 1.84
N LYS A 267 24.73 4.56 2.33
CA LYS A 267 24.60 4.83 3.77
C LYS A 267 23.84 3.72 4.50
N ALA A 268 22.76 3.21 3.92
CA ALA A 268 21.97 2.14 4.52
C ALA A 268 22.80 0.84 4.64
N LEU A 269 23.57 0.49 3.61
CA LEU A 269 24.49 -0.64 3.63
C LEU A 269 25.60 -0.47 4.68
N HIS A 270 26.21 0.72 4.79
CA HIS A 270 27.20 1.01 5.83
C HIS A 270 26.63 0.85 7.24
N PHE A 271 25.44 1.43 7.49
CA PHE A 271 24.75 1.32 8.78
C PHE A 271 24.45 -0.15 9.14
N ILE A 272 23.99 -0.95 8.17
CA ILE A 272 23.74 -2.38 8.37
C ILE A 272 25.05 -3.13 8.68
N GLN A 273 26.12 -2.84 7.93
CA GLN A 273 27.44 -3.45 8.14
C GLN A 273 27.99 -3.18 9.55
N GLU A 274 27.92 -1.93 10.02
CA GLU A 274 28.31 -1.57 11.40
C GLU A 274 27.50 -2.32 12.46
N HIS A 275 26.20 -2.58 12.21
CA HIS A 275 25.37 -3.37 13.13
C HIS A 275 25.69 -4.86 13.09
N VAL A 276 26.03 -5.42 11.92
CA VAL A 276 26.48 -6.81 11.78
C VAL A 276 27.81 -7.01 12.52
N GLU A 277 28.81 -6.15 12.29
CA GLU A 277 30.11 -6.23 12.97
C GLU A 277 29.99 -6.09 14.49
N LEU A 278 29.11 -5.21 14.97
CA LEU A 278 28.80 -5.07 16.39
C LEU A 278 28.15 -6.33 16.97
N LEU A 279 27.15 -6.90 16.29
CA LEU A 279 26.47 -8.12 16.76
C LEU A 279 27.38 -9.35 16.71
N GLU A 280 28.25 -9.45 15.71
CA GLU A 280 29.30 -10.47 15.65
C GLU A 280 30.35 -10.35 16.75
N SER A 281 30.57 -9.15 17.31
CA SER A 281 31.50 -8.96 18.42
C SER A 281 30.97 -9.58 19.72
N TYR A 282 29.66 -9.47 20.00
CA TYR A 282 29.03 -10.12 21.15
C TYR A 282 29.02 -11.65 21.03
N ASN A 283 28.95 -12.19 19.81
CA ASN A 283 28.99 -13.63 19.56
C ASN A 283 30.39 -14.26 19.67
N LYS A 284 31.41 -13.51 20.12
CA LYS A 284 32.81 -13.95 20.25
C LYS A 284 33.30 -14.07 21.70
N GLU A 285 32.47 -13.80 22.70
CA GLU A 285 32.77 -14.10 24.11
C GLU A 285 32.32 -15.52 24.46
N GLU A 286 33.23 -16.34 25.02
CA GLU A 286 32.90 -17.69 25.50
C GLU A 286 31.98 -17.65 26.74
N PRO A 287 31.08 -18.62 26.92
CA PRO A 287 30.12 -18.59 28.02
C PRO A 287 30.80 -18.79 29.38
N MET A 288 30.78 -17.76 30.22
CA MET A 288 31.13 -17.91 31.64
C MET A 288 30.15 -18.88 32.33
N GLU A 289 30.68 -19.77 33.17
CA GLU A 289 29.87 -20.74 33.89
C GLU A 289 28.90 -20.06 34.87
N ALA A 290 27.64 -20.48 34.85
CA ALA A 290 26.61 -19.95 35.73
C ALA A 290 26.68 -20.59 37.13
N GLU A 291 27.60 -20.14 37.98
CA GLU A 291 27.54 -20.44 39.42
C GLU A 291 26.26 -19.86 40.03
N GLY A 292 25.31 -20.75 40.35
CA GLY A 292 24.05 -20.37 40.95
C GLY A 292 24.18 -20.05 42.43
N ASN A 293 23.69 -18.88 42.86
CA ASN A 293 23.33 -18.62 44.25
C ASN A 293 22.04 -17.79 44.33
N ALA A 294 21.06 -18.30 45.07
CA ALA A 294 19.74 -17.67 45.19
C ALA A 294 19.65 -16.82 46.47
N VAL A 295 19.49 -15.51 46.31
CA VAL A 295 19.10 -14.59 47.39
C VAL A 295 18.10 -13.58 46.85
N SER A 296 17.01 -13.35 47.58
CA SER A 296 16.05 -12.26 47.33
C SER A 296 16.05 -11.30 48.51
N PRO A 297 16.04 -9.98 48.23
CA PRO A 297 15.13 -9.04 48.91
C PRO A 297 14.24 -8.34 47.85
N SER A 298 12.92 -8.20 48.01
CA SER A 298 12.15 -7.48 49.05
C SER A 298 11.81 -6.03 48.63
N ALA A 299 10.63 -5.56 49.05
CA ALA A 299 10.02 -4.27 48.73
C ALA A 299 10.84 -3.06 49.27
N ASP A 300 10.63 -1.79 48.86
CA ASP A 300 9.36 -1.06 48.69
C ASP A 300 9.43 0.13 47.69
N SER A 301 8.29 0.47 47.07
CA SER A 301 7.82 1.86 46.86
C SER A 301 6.43 1.94 46.18
N ALA A 302 5.47 2.56 46.87
CA ALA A 302 4.20 3.17 46.47
C ALA A 302 3.81 3.29 44.96
N THR A 303 2.54 3.33 44.51
CA THR A 303 1.15 3.07 45.00
C THR A 303 0.18 3.81 44.03
N ALA A 304 -1.10 3.38 43.97
CA ALA A 304 -2.22 3.85 43.13
C ALA A 304 -2.31 3.20 41.73
N GLY A 305 -3.42 2.66 41.25
CA GLY A 305 -4.84 2.69 41.70
C GLY A 305 -5.72 3.17 40.53
N ASN A 306 -6.85 2.56 40.12
CA ASN A 306 -7.77 1.56 40.72
C ASN A 306 -8.21 0.57 39.59
N GLN A 307 -8.45 -0.73 39.81
CA GLN A 307 -9.68 -1.35 40.38
C GLN A 307 -10.97 -0.80 39.72
N LEU A 308 -11.62 -1.56 38.81
CA LEU A 308 -12.78 -2.46 39.03
C LEU A 308 -14.14 -1.69 39.22
N SER A 309 -15.33 -2.20 38.89
CA SER A 309 -15.84 -3.58 38.77
C SER A 309 -17.08 -3.74 37.83
N ASN A 310 -17.56 -4.98 37.67
CA ASN A 310 -18.75 -5.35 36.86
C ASN A 310 -20.11 -4.93 37.48
N VAL A 311 -21.13 -4.70 36.65
CA VAL A 311 -22.58 -4.91 36.92
C VAL A 311 -23.25 -5.42 35.63
N ALA A 312 -24.40 -6.11 35.73
CA ALA A 312 -25.06 -6.78 34.61
C ALA A 312 -26.60 -6.57 34.56
N VAL A 313 -27.23 -7.16 33.53
CA VAL A 313 -28.68 -7.44 33.39
C VAL A 313 -29.60 -6.25 33.08
N HIS A 314 -30.09 -6.16 31.83
CA HIS A 314 -31.52 -6.47 31.54
C HIS A 314 -31.81 -6.71 30.05
N LYS A 315 -32.79 -7.59 29.78
CA LYS A 315 -33.50 -7.68 28.50
C LYS A 315 -34.76 -6.82 28.60
N GLN A 316 -35.16 -6.17 27.50
CA GLN A 316 -36.58 -5.94 27.24
C GLN A 316 -36.84 -5.95 25.72
N SER A 317 -38.04 -6.38 25.34
CA SER A 317 -38.51 -6.52 23.96
C SER A 317 -39.92 -5.96 23.89
N VAL A 318 -40.24 -5.24 22.81
CA VAL A 318 -41.60 -4.82 22.43
C VAL A 318 -41.70 -4.86 20.90
N GLU A 319 -42.87 -5.25 20.39
CA GLU A 319 -43.20 -5.37 18.96
C GLU A 319 -43.98 -4.14 18.44
N GLY A 320 -44.20 -4.06 17.12
CA GLY A 320 -45.06 -3.06 16.46
C GLY A 320 -44.33 -2.33 15.32
N ALA A 321 -44.75 -2.31 14.05
CA ALA A 321 -46.08 -2.14 13.45
C ALA A 321 -46.68 -0.73 13.71
N SER A 322 -47.17 0.03 12.73
CA SER A 322 -47.31 -0.20 11.27
C SER A 322 -47.56 1.15 10.52
N GLU A 323 -47.97 1.05 9.25
CA GLU A 323 -48.77 2.00 8.46
C GLU A 323 -48.08 3.10 7.60
N ARG A 324 -48.40 3.03 6.29
CA ARG A 324 -48.49 4.19 5.38
C ARG A 324 -49.98 4.59 5.30
N PRO A 325 -50.30 5.87 5.03
CA PRO A 325 -50.64 6.25 3.64
C PRO A 325 -50.09 7.65 3.25
N ALA A 326 -50.37 8.25 2.08
CA ALA A 326 -50.39 7.81 0.68
C ALA A 326 -50.89 9.00 -0.19
N LEU A 327 -50.32 9.20 -1.40
CA LEU A 327 -50.82 10.05 -2.51
C LEU A 327 -50.84 11.60 -2.30
N GLY A 328 -50.48 12.40 -3.32
CA GLY A 328 -50.35 13.87 -3.16
C GLY A 328 -49.99 14.77 -4.36
N VAL A 329 -50.27 14.39 -5.62
CA VAL A 329 -50.52 15.27 -6.80
C VAL A 329 -49.57 16.47 -7.12
N HIS A 330 -48.88 16.43 -8.27
CA HIS A 330 -48.31 17.62 -8.95
C HIS A 330 -49.39 18.52 -9.60
N PRO A 331 -49.13 19.83 -9.82
CA PRO A 331 -48.94 20.26 -11.22
C PRO A 331 -48.00 21.48 -11.51
N LYS A 332 -47.19 21.31 -12.56
CA LYS A 332 -46.87 22.25 -13.68
C LYS A 332 -46.07 23.56 -13.48
N ARG A 333 -45.18 23.77 -14.47
CA ARG A 333 -44.49 25.03 -14.87
C ARG A 333 -45.43 26.05 -15.54
N PRO A 334 -44.98 27.31 -15.73
CA PRO A 334 -44.84 27.84 -17.12
C PRO A 334 -43.39 28.11 -17.60
N ARG A 335 -43.27 28.55 -18.86
CA ARG A 335 -42.09 29.09 -19.57
C ARG A 335 -42.43 30.53 -20.10
N SER A 336 -41.55 31.31 -20.75
CA SER A 336 -40.09 31.16 -20.98
C SER A 336 -39.25 32.39 -20.48
N ASP A 337 -38.75 33.43 -21.18
CA ASP A 337 -38.62 33.84 -22.61
C ASP A 337 -37.47 34.88 -22.77
N LEU A 338 -37.06 35.19 -24.02
CA LEU A 338 -35.96 36.11 -24.40
C LEU A 338 -36.37 36.96 -25.63
N PRO A 339 -35.82 38.18 -25.87
CA PRO A 339 -34.75 38.27 -26.89
C PRO A 339 -33.70 39.44 -26.77
N THR A 340 -32.48 39.13 -27.22
CA THR A 340 -31.42 39.93 -27.91
C THR A 340 -31.45 41.46 -28.08
N SER A 341 -30.27 42.11 -27.94
CA SER A 341 -29.61 42.89 -29.03
C SER A 341 -28.13 43.26 -28.71
N ASP A 342 -27.26 43.30 -29.72
CA ASP A 342 -25.81 43.59 -29.62
C ASP A 342 -25.43 45.09 -29.64
N SER A 343 -24.21 45.44 -29.17
CA SER A 343 -23.22 46.30 -29.90
C SER A 343 -21.91 46.60 -29.12
N SER A 344 -20.81 46.78 -29.86
CA SER A 344 -19.45 47.24 -29.44
C SER A 344 -18.77 47.86 -30.69
N PRO A 345 -17.66 48.67 -30.66
CA PRO A 345 -16.55 48.77 -29.68
C PRO A 345 -16.37 50.24 -29.16
N SER A 346 -15.23 50.90 -28.84
CA SER A 346 -13.77 50.66 -29.00
C SER A 346 -12.86 51.50 -28.05
N VAL A 347 -11.57 51.13 -28.00
CA VAL A 347 -10.40 51.84 -27.40
C VAL A 347 -9.74 52.80 -28.44
N PRO A 348 -8.63 53.58 -28.22
CA PRO A 348 -7.64 53.66 -27.10
C PRO A 348 -7.25 55.09 -26.60
N GLY A 349 -6.30 55.22 -25.65
CA GLY A 349 -5.68 56.54 -25.31
C GLY A 349 -4.75 56.62 -24.07
N ASN A 350 -3.47 56.29 -24.24
CA ASN A 350 -2.37 56.20 -23.25
C ASN A 350 -1.85 57.56 -22.66
N ILE A 351 -0.89 57.49 -21.70
CA ILE A 351 0.15 58.50 -21.30
C ILE A 351 -0.06 59.35 -20.00
N GLN A 352 0.47 58.80 -18.88
CA GLN A 352 1.54 59.36 -18.01
C GLN A 352 1.29 60.51 -16.99
N ALA A 353 2.16 60.57 -15.96
CA ALA A 353 2.04 61.37 -14.73
C ALA A 353 3.27 62.27 -14.45
N PRO A 354 3.27 63.10 -13.37
CA PRO A 354 4.50 63.68 -12.84
C PRO A 354 4.72 63.56 -11.30
N LYS A 355 5.76 62.79 -10.93
CA LYS A 355 6.84 63.04 -9.94
C LYS A 355 6.57 63.28 -8.43
N GLU A 356 7.49 62.74 -7.63
CA GLU A 356 7.57 62.88 -6.16
C GLU A 356 8.30 64.15 -5.69
N LYS A 357 8.19 64.44 -4.38
CA LYS A 357 9.32 64.91 -3.52
C LYS A 357 9.18 64.37 -2.09
N GLU A 358 10.33 64.18 -1.43
CA GLU A 358 10.47 63.54 -0.11
C GLU A 358 10.20 64.49 1.08
N GLY A 359 9.88 63.92 2.25
CA GLY A 359 9.80 64.66 3.53
C GLY A 359 9.61 63.73 4.74
N LYS A 360 10.56 63.72 5.69
CA LYS A 360 10.67 62.74 6.79
C LYS A 360 9.58 62.85 7.88
N GLU A 361 9.26 61.70 8.46
CA GLU A 361 8.64 61.47 9.78
C GLU A 361 9.54 61.93 10.97
N PRO A 362 9.10 61.89 12.25
CA PRO A 362 7.84 61.33 12.80
C PRO A 362 7.00 62.29 13.67
N GLY A 363 5.75 61.91 13.96
CA GLY A 363 4.87 62.60 14.92
C GLY A 363 3.72 61.72 15.43
N SER A 364 3.86 61.14 16.63
CA SER A 364 2.87 60.23 17.20
C SER A 364 1.55 60.92 17.54
N TRP A 365 0.45 60.42 16.97
CA TRP A 365 -0.92 60.73 17.40
C TRP A 365 -1.76 59.45 17.49
N ASN A 366 -1.98 58.98 18.73
CA ASN A 366 -2.88 57.87 19.03
C ASN A 366 -4.35 58.27 18.81
N PHE A 367 -4.80 58.26 17.55
CA PHE A 367 -6.23 58.34 17.25
C PHE A 367 -6.85 56.95 17.44
N PHE A 368 -7.35 56.69 18.66
CA PHE A 368 -8.06 55.44 18.97
C PHE A 368 -9.28 55.29 18.07
N SER A 369 -9.15 54.51 17.00
CA SER A 369 -10.29 54.16 16.18
C SER A 369 -11.20 53.23 16.98
N ARG A 370 -12.31 53.78 17.48
CA ARG A 370 -13.44 53.01 17.98
C ARG A 370 -14.21 52.41 16.80
N TYR A 371 -13.53 51.62 15.97
CA TYR A 371 -14.21 50.64 15.15
C TYR A 371 -14.86 49.65 16.11
N VAL A 372 -16.19 49.73 16.19
CA VAL A 372 -17.01 48.67 16.75
C VAL A 372 -16.56 47.38 16.07
N THR A 373 -16.08 46.43 16.88
CA THR A 373 -15.86 45.05 16.43
C THR A 373 -17.23 44.50 16.03
N LYS A 374 -17.60 44.66 14.76
CA LYS A 374 -18.64 43.85 14.15
C LYS A 374 -18.25 42.41 14.44
N HIS A 375 -19.03 41.71 15.25
CA HIS A 375 -18.83 40.29 15.45
C HIS A 375 -18.84 39.66 14.06
N LEU A 376 -17.71 39.07 13.65
CA LEU A 376 -17.75 38.15 12.54
C LEU A 376 -18.74 37.05 12.96
N PRO A 377 -19.67 36.65 12.07
CA PRO A 377 -20.49 35.49 12.36
C PRO A 377 -19.57 34.29 12.66
N GLU A 378 -20.00 33.51 13.65
CA GLU A 378 -19.23 32.46 14.29
C GLU A 378 -20.13 31.22 14.28
N VAL A 379 -19.67 30.17 13.60
CA VAL A 379 -20.48 28.97 13.38
C VAL A 379 -20.43 28.12 14.63
N LYS A 380 -21.60 27.80 15.19
CA LYS A 380 -21.71 26.92 16.36
C LYS A 380 -21.59 25.47 15.90
N VAL A 381 -20.55 24.78 16.37
CA VAL A 381 -20.20 23.41 15.99
C VAL A 381 -20.27 22.51 17.22
N TYR A 382 -20.60 21.24 17.01
CA TYR A 382 -20.34 20.17 17.99
C TYR A 382 -19.49 19.08 17.34
N SER A 383 -18.40 18.69 17.98
CA SER A 383 -17.38 17.77 17.47
C SER A 383 -17.55 16.35 18.01
N GLN A 384 -18.34 15.52 17.32
CA GLN A 384 -18.56 14.11 17.68
C GLN A 384 -17.39 13.25 17.18
N VAL A 385 -16.51 12.81 18.09
CA VAL A 385 -15.32 11.99 17.77
C VAL A 385 -15.60 10.51 18.05
N CYS A 386 -15.82 9.73 16.99
CA CYS A 386 -16.30 8.34 17.05
C CYS A 386 -15.18 7.29 17.19
N GLY A 387 -13.97 7.66 17.62
CA GLY A 387 -12.87 6.72 17.82
C GLY A 387 -11.50 7.38 17.99
N LYS A 388 -10.43 6.60 17.84
CA LYS A 388 -9.04 7.11 17.95
C LYS A 388 -8.62 7.84 16.68
N THR A 389 -8.47 9.16 16.76
CA THR A 389 -7.94 10.00 15.67
C THR A 389 -6.56 10.62 15.97
N LEU A 390 -5.99 10.34 17.15
CA LEU A 390 -4.74 10.94 17.66
C LEU A 390 -4.67 12.47 17.50
N ASN A 391 -5.71 13.18 17.96
CA ASN A 391 -5.85 14.65 17.85
C ASN A 391 -5.83 15.22 16.41
N THR A 392 -5.76 14.39 15.37
CA THR A 392 -5.78 14.80 13.96
C THR A 392 -7.04 15.61 13.60
N HIS A 393 -8.18 15.36 14.25
CA HIS A 393 -9.39 16.17 14.06
C HIS A 393 -9.17 17.64 14.44
N LEU A 394 -8.42 17.92 15.52
CA LEU A 394 -8.07 19.29 15.93
C LEU A 394 -7.15 19.96 14.91
N ALA A 395 -6.18 19.23 14.35
CA ALA A 395 -5.30 19.73 13.31
C ALA A 395 -6.07 20.10 12.02
N LEU A 396 -7.05 19.27 11.63
CA LEU A 396 -7.94 19.52 10.50
C LEU A 396 -8.84 20.75 10.75
N MET A 397 -9.47 20.82 11.93
CA MET A 397 -10.35 21.94 12.28
C MET A 397 -9.58 23.26 12.35
N LYS A 398 -8.34 23.25 12.86
CA LYS A 398 -7.47 24.42 12.80
C LYS A 398 -7.20 24.87 11.36
N GLN A 399 -6.92 23.95 10.42
CA GLN A 399 -6.74 24.33 9.00
C GLN A 399 -8.02 24.92 8.38
N VAL A 400 -9.21 24.56 8.88
CA VAL A 400 -10.48 25.19 8.49
C VAL A 400 -10.65 26.58 9.11
N GLU A 401 -10.20 26.81 10.36
CA GLU A 401 -10.17 28.14 10.99
C GLU A 401 -9.15 29.09 10.33
N ASP A 402 -7.99 28.56 9.92
CA ASP A 402 -6.93 29.31 9.22
C ASP A 402 -7.40 29.84 7.84
N LEU A 403 -8.51 29.33 7.28
CA LEU A 403 -9.20 29.90 6.10
C LEU A 403 -10.08 31.12 6.41
N GLY A 404 -10.18 31.53 7.69
CA GLY A 404 -10.85 32.77 8.14
C GLY A 404 -12.25 32.59 8.70
N LEU A 405 -12.74 31.35 8.84
CA LEU A 405 -14.04 31.06 9.44
C LEU A 405 -13.90 30.75 10.93
N LYS A 406 -14.51 31.58 11.79
CA LYS A 406 -14.55 31.33 13.23
C LYS A 406 -15.57 30.25 13.56
N GLN A 407 -15.11 29.25 14.29
CA GLN A 407 -15.91 28.13 14.78
C GLN A 407 -15.97 28.21 16.30
N LYS A 408 -17.10 27.80 16.87
CA LYS A 408 -17.28 27.73 18.32
C LYS A 408 -17.82 26.36 18.70
N GLU A 409 -17.02 25.62 19.45
CA GLU A 409 -17.46 24.38 20.08
C GLU A 409 -18.59 24.67 21.08
N THR A 410 -19.68 23.91 20.98
CA THR A 410 -20.96 24.09 21.69
C THR A 410 -21.54 22.73 22.06
N SER A 411 -22.58 22.68 22.90
CA SER A 411 -23.27 21.41 23.15
C SER A 411 -24.16 21.03 21.97
N VAL A 412 -24.58 19.76 21.93
CA VAL A 412 -25.42 19.18 20.87
C VAL A 412 -26.70 20.00 20.62
N GLU A 413 -27.25 20.59 21.69
CA GLU A 413 -28.51 21.34 21.69
C GLU A 413 -28.38 22.80 21.23
N ASP A 414 -27.15 23.35 21.21
CA ASP A 414 -26.87 24.74 20.81
C ASP A 414 -26.07 24.82 19.49
N CYS A 415 -25.57 23.70 18.97
CA CYS A 415 -24.85 23.65 17.70
C CYS A 415 -25.77 23.89 16.48
N GLN A 416 -25.20 24.46 15.41
CA GLN A 416 -25.86 24.62 14.11
C GLN A 416 -25.60 23.43 13.18
N VAL A 417 -24.46 22.75 13.39
CA VAL A 417 -23.98 21.64 12.56
C VAL A 417 -23.03 20.77 13.38
N ILE A 418 -23.10 19.45 13.18
CA ILE A 418 -22.28 18.45 13.88
C ILE A 418 -21.13 18.01 12.97
N MET A 419 -19.91 18.08 13.46
CA MET A 419 -18.73 17.50 12.82
C MET A 419 -18.56 16.06 13.31
N VAL A 420 -18.77 15.08 12.43
CA VAL A 420 -18.71 13.65 12.77
C VAL A 420 -17.37 13.09 12.33
N PHE A 421 -16.42 13.00 13.26
CA PHE A 421 -15.09 12.43 13.01
C PHE A 421 -15.14 10.91 13.16
N CYS A 422 -15.12 10.22 12.02
CA CYS A 422 -15.25 8.77 11.90
C CYS A 422 -13.90 8.16 11.47
N PRO A 423 -12.98 7.84 12.41
CA PRO A 423 -11.78 7.09 12.09
C PRO A 423 -12.13 5.66 11.69
N VAL A 424 -11.65 5.23 10.52
CA VAL A 424 -11.85 3.87 10.02
C VAL A 424 -10.94 2.93 10.81
N THR A 425 -11.54 1.96 11.49
CA THR A 425 -10.85 0.98 12.36
C THR A 425 -11.31 -0.46 12.11
N SER A 426 -12.40 -0.65 11.36
CA SER A 426 -12.89 -1.98 10.98
C SER A 426 -13.28 -2.08 9.51
N ARG A 427 -14.29 -1.32 9.07
CA ARG A 427 -14.86 -1.29 7.72
C ARG A 427 -15.51 0.08 7.54
N VAL A 428 -15.23 0.77 6.43
CA VAL A 428 -15.72 2.15 6.20
C VAL A 428 -17.23 2.29 6.43
N GLU A 429 -18.05 1.37 5.91
CA GLU A 429 -19.52 1.46 6.03
C GLU A 429 -20.02 1.15 7.45
N THR A 430 -19.43 0.15 8.13
CA THR A 430 -19.79 -0.21 9.52
C THR A 430 -19.32 0.85 10.53
N ASP A 431 -18.14 1.42 10.35
CA ASP A 431 -17.62 2.49 11.20
C ASP A 431 -18.47 3.77 11.02
N ILE A 432 -18.92 4.08 9.79
CA ILE A 432 -19.86 5.17 9.51
C ILE A 432 -21.24 4.90 10.12
N GLU A 433 -21.78 3.69 10.04
CA GLU A 433 -23.06 3.33 10.65
C GLU A 433 -23.00 3.49 12.19
N ALA A 434 -21.93 2.97 12.81
CA ALA A 434 -21.68 3.14 14.24
C ALA A 434 -21.50 4.62 14.63
N ALA A 435 -20.81 5.43 13.82
CA ALA A 435 -20.66 6.86 14.04
C ALA A 435 -21.99 7.62 13.91
N MET A 436 -22.75 7.38 12.84
CA MET A 436 -24.03 8.05 12.59
C MET A 436 -25.12 7.62 13.58
N SER A 437 -25.04 6.43 14.17
CA SER A 437 -25.96 6.00 15.25
C SER A 437 -25.91 6.86 16.50
N GLN A 438 -24.82 7.64 16.69
CA GLN A 438 -24.62 8.56 17.81
C GLN A 438 -25.08 9.99 17.48
N VAL A 439 -25.51 10.26 16.25
CA VAL A 439 -25.84 11.61 15.76
C VAL A 439 -27.36 11.85 15.82
N PRO A 440 -27.84 12.95 16.42
CA PRO A 440 -29.25 13.33 16.36
C PRO A 440 -29.74 13.50 14.92
N GLY A 441 -30.72 12.69 14.50
CA GLY A 441 -31.22 12.67 13.12
C GLY A 441 -31.97 13.92 12.66
N ASN A 442 -32.04 14.97 13.49
CA ASN A 442 -32.69 16.25 13.24
C ASN A 442 -31.71 17.43 13.07
N THR A 443 -30.40 17.21 13.23
CA THR A 443 -29.36 18.24 13.10
C THR A 443 -28.48 17.93 11.88
N ASP A 444 -28.08 18.97 11.14
CA ASP A 444 -27.18 18.82 9.99
C ASP A 444 -25.80 18.30 10.44
N ALA A 445 -25.22 17.40 9.65
CA ALA A 445 -23.95 16.73 9.95
C ALA A 445 -22.97 16.80 8.78
N ILE A 446 -21.70 17.07 9.08
CA ILE A 446 -20.57 16.97 8.15
C ILE A 446 -19.78 15.72 8.54
N LEU A 447 -19.80 14.72 7.65
CA LEU A 447 -19.17 13.42 7.90
C LEU A 447 -17.71 13.43 7.45
N VAL A 448 -16.79 13.34 8.41
CA VAL A 448 -15.34 13.32 8.18
C VAL A 448 -14.84 11.89 8.37
N VAL A 449 -14.70 11.15 7.28
CA VAL A 449 -14.17 9.78 7.29
C VAL A 449 -12.65 9.85 7.32
N MET A 450 -12.03 9.38 8.41
CA MET A 450 -10.58 9.51 8.62
C MET A 450 -9.90 8.15 8.42
N HIS A 451 -9.12 8.02 7.35
CA HIS A 451 -8.41 6.81 6.98
C HIS A 451 -7.00 6.82 7.56
N HIS A 452 -6.65 5.78 8.32
CA HIS A 452 -5.28 5.55 8.79
C HIS A 452 -4.44 4.98 7.65
N THR A 453 -3.49 5.77 7.15
CA THR A 453 -2.61 5.38 6.04
C THR A 453 -1.40 6.30 5.94
N PHE A 454 -0.26 5.77 5.48
CA PHE A 454 0.90 6.57 5.09
C PHE A 454 0.86 6.99 3.60
N ASP A 455 -0.03 6.39 2.80
CA ASP A 455 -0.19 6.72 1.39
C ASP A 455 -0.91 8.07 1.22
N ARG A 456 -0.22 9.02 0.59
CA ARG A 456 -0.74 10.37 0.29
C ARG A 456 -1.66 10.40 -0.94
N TYR A 457 -1.68 9.34 -1.72
CA TYR A 457 -2.48 9.16 -2.92
C TYR A 457 -3.68 8.22 -2.70
N PHE A 458 -3.97 7.85 -1.45
CA PHE A 458 -5.03 6.91 -1.10
C PHE A 458 -6.41 7.41 -1.58
N VAL A 459 -6.89 6.84 -2.68
CA VAL A 459 -8.21 7.15 -3.25
C VAL A 459 -9.24 6.20 -2.67
N THR A 460 -10.24 6.75 -2.00
CA THR A 460 -11.46 6.01 -1.63
C THR A 460 -12.65 6.55 -2.40
N ASP A 461 -13.48 5.64 -2.89
CA ASP A 461 -14.72 5.97 -3.59
C ASP A 461 -15.61 6.89 -2.74
N GLN A 462 -15.98 8.05 -3.28
CA GLN A 462 -16.89 8.99 -2.66
C GLN A 462 -18.35 8.52 -2.78
N ARG A 463 -18.64 7.30 -2.31
CA ARG A 463 -20.03 6.81 -2.13
C ARG A 463 -20.83 7.85 -1.38
N SER A 464 -21.88 8.36 -2.01
CA SER A 464 -22.68 9.46 -1.47
C SER A 464 -23.25 9.09 -0.11
N ALA A 465 -23.20 10.00 0.86
CA ALA A 465 -23.87 9.81 2.15
C ALA A 465 -25.40 9.95 2.08
N SER A 466 -26.00 9.91 0.88
CA SER A 466 -27.40 10.25 0.60
C SER A 466 -28.45 9.38 1.32
N HIS A 467 -28.05 8.21 1.83
CA HIS A 467 -28.86 7.38 2.72
C HIS A 467 -29.08 8.03 4.11
N TYR A 468 -28.13 8.84 4.58
CA TYR A 468 -28.21 9.60 5.83
C TYR A 468 -28.73 11.02 5.56
N LYS A 469 -30.03 11.25 5.80
CA LYS A 469 -30.71 12.51 5.48
C LYS A 469 -30.12 13.77 6.14
N SER A 470 -29.42 13.61 7.27
CA SER A 470 -28.76 14.70 8.00
C SER A 470 -27.37 15.04 7.44
N VAL A 471 -26.75 14.21 6.59
CA VAL A 471 -25.37 14.46 6.14
C VAL A 471 -25.36 15.45 4.97
N VAL A 472 -24.96 16.69 5.27
CA VAL A 472 -24.93 17.83 4.33
C VAL A 472 -23.62 17.97 3.54
N GLU A 473 -22.58 17.23 3.95
CA GLU A 473 -21.29 17.12 3.27
C GLU A 473 -20.57 15.84 3.77
N LYS A 474 -19.85 15.14 2.89
CA LYS A 474 -18.99 14.01 3.26
C LYS A 474 -17.60 14.20 2.68
N VAL A 475 -16.58 14.09 3.53
CA VAL A 475 -15.16 14.18 3.12
C VAL A 475 -14.37 12.96 3.59
N ASN A 476 -13.29 12.65 2.87
CA ASN A 476 -12.29 11.67 3.26
C ASN A 476 -11.02 12.43 3.70
N VAL A 477 -10.40 12.01 4.79
CA VAL A 477 -9.20 12.61 5.38
C VAL A 477 -8.17 11.52 5.65
N LEU A 478 -6.89 11.79 5.39
CA LEU A 478 -5.79 10.83 5.54
C LEU A 478 -4.90 11.22 6.72
N PHE A 479 -4.56 10.27 7.61
CA PHE A 479 -3.69 10.50 8.76
C PHE A 479 -2.85 9.28 9.13
N HIS A 480 -1.75 9.48 9.87
CA HIS A 480 -0.88 8.41 10.35
C HIS A 480 -0.20 8.75 11.67
N ASP A 481 -0.01 7.77 12.55
CA ASP A 481 0.43 7.96 13.95
C ASP A 481 1.74 8.75 14.10
N SER A 482 2.68 8.57 13.17
CA SER A 482 4.00 9.21 13.21
C SER A 482 4.05 10.66 12.71
N VAL A 483 2.99 11.14 12.03
CA VAL A 483 2.97 12.47 11.37
C VAL A 483 1.66 13.25 11.58
N GLY A 484 0.63 12.63 12.15
CA GLY A 484 -0.70 13.22 12.28
C GLY A 484 -1.41 13.34 10.93
N LEU A 485 -2.02 14.50 10.68
CA LEU A 485 -2.71 14.82 9.43
C LEU A 485 -1.72 14.86 8.25
N LEU A 486 -1.94 14.06 7.21
CA LEU A 486 -1.06 14.09 6.04
C LEU A 486 -1.13 15.43 5.31
N HIS A 487 -0.01 15.93 4.82
CA HIS A 487 0.01 17.02 3.84
C HIS A 487 -0.14 16.41 2.44
N CYS A 488 -1.36 16.46 1.89
CA CYS A 488 -1.73 15.89 0.59
C CYS A 488 -3.01 16.51 0.04
N GLN A 489 -3.17 16.45 -1.29
CA GLN A 489 -4.29 17.04 -2.02
C GLN A 489 -5.68 16.59 -1.51
N THR A 490 -5.81 15.34 -1.06
CA THR A 490 -7.05 14.81 -0.45
C THR A 490 -7.47 15.64 0.78
N ASN A 491 -6.51 15.99 1.65
CA ASN A 491 -6.77 16.77 2.86
C ASN A 491 -6.98 18.26 2.54
N ASP A 492 -6.24 18.81 1.58
CA ASP A 492 -6.44 20.19 1.11
C ASP A 492 -7.87 20.39 0.53
N ILE A 493 -8.37 19.38 -0.21
CA ILE A 493 -9.75 19.31 -0.70
C ILE A 493 -10.74 19.15 0.47
N ALA A 494 -10.46 18.27 1.43
CA ALA A 494 -11.34 18.05 2.58
C ALA A 494 -11.53 19.31 3.43
N VAL A 495 -10.45 20.03 3.75
CA VAL A 495 -10.47 21.33 4.45
C VAL A 495 -11.30 22.34 3.66
N THR A 496 -11.10 22.44 2.34
CA THR A 496 -11.85 23.34 1.46
C THR A 496 -13.35 23.02 1.44
N LEU A 497 -13.72 21.74 1.42
CA LEU A 497 -15.12 21.28 1.44
C LEU A 497 -15.78 21.51 2.80
N ILE A 498 -15.11 21.20 3.91
CA ILE A 498 -15.62 21.49 5.27
C ILE A 498 -15.85 23.00 5.42
N HIS A 499 -14.87 23.83 5.07
CA HIS A 499 -15.01 25.29 5.11
C HIS A 499 -16.21 25.78 4.28
N LYS A 500 -16.36 25.28 3.04
CA LYS A 500 -17.50 25.61 2.16
C LYS A 500 -18.84 25.12 2.72
N ALA A 501 -18.87 24.00 3.44
CA ALA A 501 -20.08 23.51 4.10
C ALA A 501 -20.44 24.38 5.32
N LEU A 502 -19.49 24.69 6.18
CA LEU A 502 -19.69 25.54 7.37
C LEU A 502 -20.10 26.98 7.00
N LEU A 503 -19.60 27.52 5.87
CA LEU A 503 -20.02 28.83 5.35
C LEU A 503 -21.54 28.94 5.11
N LYS A 504 -22.27 27.83 4.89
CA LYS A 504 -23.74 27.81 4.78
C LYS A 504 -24.41 28.33 6.06
N TYR A 505 -23.84 28.04 7.22
CA TYR A 505 -24.34 28.38 8.56
C TYR A 505 -23.85 29.76 9.05
N ASN A 506 -22.86 30.34 8.37
CA ASN A 506 -22.26 31.63 8.70
C ASN A 506 -23.17 32.86 8.40
N SER A 507 -24.43 32.61 8.03
CA SER A 507 -25.42 33.63 7.65
C SER A 507 -26.36 33.95 8.81
N SER A 508 -26.00 34.98 9.58
CA SER A 508 -26.80 35.52 10.71
C SER A 508 -28.18 36.04 10.25
N PRO A 509 -29.28 35.87 11.03
CA PRO A 509 -30.63 35.97 10.51
C PRO A 509 -31.15 37.41 10.34
N TYR A 510 -30.98 37.97 9.15
CA TYR A 510 -31.77 39.12 8.68
C TYR A 510 -32.82 38.68 7.65
N ARG A 511 -33.97 38.22 8.17
CA ARG A 511 -35.24 38.33 7.42
C ARG A 511 -35.86 39.69 7.74
N HIS A 512 -36.04 40.51 6.71
CA HIS A 512 -36.97 41.64 6.68
C HIS A 512 -37.97 41.39 5.55
#